data_AF-A0A8C9QJP0-F1
#
_entry.id   AF-A0A8C9QJP0-F1
#
_cell.length_a   1.000
_cell.length_b   1.000
_cell.length_c   1.000
_cell.angle_alpha   90.00
_cell.angle_beta   90.00
_cell.angle_gamma   90.00
#
_symmetry.space_group_name_H-M   'P 1'
#
loop_
_entity.id
_entity.type
_entity.pdbx_description
1 polymer ?
#
loop_
_entity_poly.entity_id
_entity_poly.type
_entity_poly.pdbx_seq_one_letter_code
_entity_poly.pdbx_strand_id
1 'polypeptide(L)'
;MSVTAVCILLGGVWAWPWQVLGWPGSTLGHRGLTQVLTPSPSQTFIFTDSLDEGLQERLGPHLVVTNCSAEHSHPALSCKMAAEFDAFLASGFRWVLLGLWGRGVASMSLSPTHLAPLPSPSQRLVQFWFATGGAGFCINRKLALRMAPWASGSHFVDTSALIRLPDDCTVGYIVECKLGGRLRPSPLFHSHLETLQLLGAAQLLEQVTLSYGVFEGKLNVIKLPGPFSPEEDPSRFRSLHCLLYPDTPWCPQLVVQ
;
A
#
# COMPACT_ATOMS: atom_id res chain seq x y z
N MET A 1 -7.00 18.75 4.42
CA MET A 1 -5.69 18.09 4.59
C MET A 1 -5.87 16.62 4.24
N SER A 2 -5.07 16.12 3.29
CA SER A 2 -5.19 14.77 2.72
C SER A 2 -4.10 13.93 3.35
N VAL A 3 -4.39 13.27 4.47
CA VAL A 3 -3.44 12.34 5.10
C VAL A 3 -3.29 11.16 4.15
N THR A 4 -2.15 11.10 3.46
CA THR A 4 -1.74 9.88 2.76
C THR A 4 -1.02 9.03 3.78
N ALA A 5 -1.76 8.18 4.47
CA ALA A 5 -1.16 7.15 5.30
C ALA A 5 -0.57 6.06 4.38
N VAL A 6 0.64 5.59 4.66
CA VAL A 6 1.18 4.39 4.01
C VAL A 6 1.50 3.36 5.08
N CYS A 7 0.97 2.15 4.89
CA CYS A 7 1.11 1.05 5.82
C CYS A 7 2.26 0.17 5.36
N ILE A 8 3.33 0.12 6.17
CA ILE A 8 4.42 -0.82 5.97
C ILE A 8 4.21 -2.02 6.88
N LEU A 9 4.15 -3.24 6.32
CA LEU A 9 4.32 -4.46 7.12
C LEU A 9 5.76 -4.93 7.07
N LEU A 10 6.39 -4.99 8.23
CA LEU A 10 7.78 -5.38 8.37
C LEU A 10 7.90 -6.82 8.89
N GLY A 11 8.32 -7.73 8.02
CA GLY A 11 8.15 -9.17 8.23
C GLY A 11 9.13 -9.80 9.22
N GLY A 12 8.55 -10.52 10.19
CA GLY A 12 9.16 -11.60 10.98
C GLY A 12 8.07 -12.44 11.66
N VAL A 13 7.72 -13.59 11.07
CA VAL A 13 6.63 -14.51 11.46
C VAL A 13 5.23 -13.94 11.21
N TRP A 14 4.53 -14.52 10.21
CA TRP A 14 3.14 -14.21 9.89
C TRP A 14 2.23 -14.93 10.90
N ALA A 15 2.13 -14.39 12.11
CA ALA A 15 1.25 -14.90 13.15
C ALA A 15 0.48 -13.75 13.81
N TRP A 16 -0.83 -13.74 13.52
CA TRP A 16 -2.01 -13.51 14.39
C TRP A 16 -1.91 -12.51 15.57
N PRO A 17 -2.90 -11.63 15.83
CA PRO A 17 -4.17 -11.35 15.11
C PRO A 17 -4.18 -10.02 14.34
N TRP A 18 -5.07 -9.90 13.34
CA TRP A 18 -5.22 -8.63 12.60
C TRP A 18 -6.00 -7.60 13.42
N GLN A 19 -5.78 -6.30 13.20
CA GLN A 19 -6.58 -5.21 13.77
C GLN A 19 -7.06 -4.26 12.68
N VAL A 20 -8.35 -3.86 12.76
CA VAL A 20 -8.88 -2.73 11.99
C VAL A 20 -8.44 -1.44 12.67
N LEU A 21 -7.52 -0.73 12.03
CA LEU A 21 -7.29 0.68 12.34
C LEU A 21 -8.35 1.46 11.57
N GLY A 22 -9.37 1.95 12.27
CA GLY A 22 -10.46 2.77 11.74
C GLY A 22 -10.57 4.10 12.50
N TRP A 23 -10.90 5.20 11.82
CA TRP A 23 -10.94 6.55 12.39
C TRP A 23 -12.37 6.87 12.85
N PRO A 24 -12.61 7.24 14.12
CA PRO A 24 -13.92 7.71 14.56
C PRO A 24 -14.10 9.19 14.16
N GLY A 25 -15.11 9.49 13.34
CA GLY A 25 -15.55 10.86 13.04
C GLY A 25 -14.98 11.46 11.76
N SER A 26 -15.64 11.21 10.62
CA SER A 26 -15.47 12.02 9.41
C SER A 26 -16.82 12.65 9.02
N THR A 27 -17.40 13.42 9.94
CA THR A 27 -18.32 14.49 9.55
C THR A 27 -17.46 15.64 9.02
N LEU A 28 -17.66 16.00 7.75
CA LEU A 28 -16.88 16.93 6.91
C LEU A 28 -15.66 16.33 6.18
N GLY A 29 -15.85 15.95 4.92
CA GLY A 29 -14.94 16.36 3.82
C GLY A 29 -13.48 15.90 3.77
N HIS A 30 -12.98 15.03 4.65
CA HIS A 30 -11.57 14.63 4.66
C HIS A 30 -11.29 13.44 3.71
N ARG A 31 -10.57 13.71 2.61
CA ARG A 31 -10.16 12.75 1.58
C ARG A 31 -8.77 12.19 1.91
N GLY A 32 -8.71 11.09 2.68
CA GLY A 32 -7.52 10.31 3.02
C GLY A 32 -7.95 8.89 3.42
N LEU A 33 -7.01 7.99 3.72
CA LEU A 33 -7.33 6.63 4.19
C LEU A 33 -8.36 6.63 5.30
N THR A 34 -9.42 5.84 5.14
CA THR A 34 -10.45 5.73 6.17
C THR A 34 -10.30 4.47 7.02
N GLN A 35 -9.67 3.40 6.51
CA GLN A 35 -9.43 2.15 7.24
C GLN A 35 -8.22 1.37 6.69
N VAL A 36 -7.42 0.77 7.59
CA VAL A 36 -6.37 -0.22 7.26
C VAL A 36 -6.58 -1.46 8.11
N LEU A 37 -6.52 -2.63 7.47
CA LEU A 37 -6.56 -3.93 8.14
C LEU A 37 -5.14 -4.53 8.06
N THR A 38 -4.50 -4.79 9.21
CA THR A 38 -3.13 -5.31 9.28
C THR A 38 -3.00 -6.55 10.17
N PRO A 39 -2.18 -7.56 9.82
CA PRO A 39 -1.97 -8.79 10.60
C PRO A 39 -1.17 -8.64 11.88
N SER A 40 -0.40 -7.57 12.01
CA SER A 40 0.49 -7.38 13.14
C SER A 40 0.67 -5.88 13.39
N PRO A 41 -0.07 -5.31 14.34
CA PRO A 41 0.07 -3.90 14.71
C PRO A 41 1.51 -3.55 15.09
N SER A 42 2.22 -4.44 15.80
CA SER A 42 3.63 -4.28 16.18
C SER A 42 4.61 -4.28 15.01
N GLN A 43 4.20 -4.74 13.82
CA GLN A 43 5.02 -4.73 12.61
C GLN A 43 4.48 -3.74 11.58
N THR A 44 3.51 -2.91 11.97
CA THR A 44 2.85 -1.94 11.11
C THR A 44 3.34 -0.55 11.41
N PHE A 45 3.78 0.17 10.39
CA PHE A 45 4.15 1.58 10.51
C PHE A 45 3.29 2.40 9.56
N ILE A 46 2.78 3.53 10.04
CA ILE A 46 1.96 4.47 9.27
C ILE A 46 2.78 5.73 9.00
N PHE A 47 3.09 5.97 7.74
CA PHE A 47 3.81 7.16 7.29
C PHE A 47 2.80 8.25 6.90
N THR A 48 2.95 9.45 7.45
CA THR A 48 2.05 10.60 7.23
C THR A 48 2.85 11.88 6.96
N ASP A 49 2.27 12.83 6.23
CA ASP A 49 2.85 14.17 6.03
C ASP A 49 2.67 15.10 7.23
N SER A 50 1.71 14.81 8.10
CA SER A 50 1.32 15.66 9.22
C SER A 50 0.96 14.85 10.46
N LEU A 51 1.20 15.44 11.64
CA LEU A 51 0.83 14.84 12.91
C LEU A 51 -0.70 14.81 13.05
N ASP A 52 -1.22 13.67 13.49
CA ASP A 52 -2.62 13.49 13.88
C ASP A 52 -2.61 12.96 15.31
N GLU A 53 -3.13 13.73 16.26
CA GLU A 53 -3.07 13.41 17.69
C GLU A 53 -3.80 12.11 18.03
N GLY A 54 -4.94 11.84 17.37
CA GLY A 54 -5.71 10.61 17.59
C GLY A 54 -4.98 9.37 17.05
N LEU A 55 -4.28 9.50 15.92
CA LEU A 55 -3.39 8.44 15.43
C LEU A 55 -2.15 8.29 16.31
N GLN A 56 -1.58 9.40 16.78
CA GLN A 56 -0.39 9.39 17.63
C GLN A 56 -0.67 8.69 18.97
N GLU A 57 -1.84 8.93 19.57
CA GLU A 57 -2.28 8.25 20.80
C GLU A 57 -2.42 6.73 20.59
N ARG A 58 -2.95 6.32 19.43
CA ARG A 58 -3.22 4.91 19.14
C ARG A 58 -2.02 4.11 18.66
N LEU A 59 -1.15 4.73 17.87
CA LEU A 59 -0.02 4.07 17.19
C LEU A 59 1.31 4.33 17.90
N GLY A 60 1.42 5.39 18.70
CA GLY A 60 2.66 5.74 19.38
C GLY A 60 3.83 5.84 18.40
N PRO A 61 4.94 5.11 18.61
CA PRO A 61 6.12 5.16 17.74
C PRO A 61 5.88 4.56 16.34
N HIS A 62 4.74 3.90 16.10
CA HIS A 62 4.38 3.36 14.80
C HIS A 62 3.80 4.41 13.83
N LEU A 63 3.48 5.62 14.31
CA LEU A 63 3.17 6.76 13.45
C LEU A 63 4.45 7.53 13.11
N VAL A 64 4.80 7.59 11.83
CA VAL A 64 6.00 8.27 11.33
C VAL A 64 5.60 9.50 10.53
N VAL A 65 5.87 10.69 11.07
CA VAL A 65 5.66 11.96 10.37
C VAL A 65 6.88 12.24 9.49
N THR A 66 6.72 12.19 8.17
CA THR A 66 7.82 12.26 7.19
C THR A 66 8.31 13.66 6.91
N ASN A 67 7.51 14.69 7.24
CA ASN A 67 7.74 16.08 6.88
C ASN A 67 7.83 16.32 5.35
N CYS A 68 7.35 15.36 4.54
CA CYS A 68 7.14 15.54 3.11
C CYS A 68 5.92 16.43 2.85
N SER A 69 5.83 17.01 1.66
CA SER A 69 4.65 17.78 1.26
C SER A 69 3.36 16.95 1.37
N ALA A 70 2.28 17.59 1.83
CA ALA A 70 0.94 17.02 1.88
C ALA A 70 0.22 17.03 0.52
N GLU A 71 0.87 17.55 -0.52
CA GLU A 71 0.37 17.49 -1.88
C GLU A 71 0.35 16.05 -2.41
N HIS A 72 -0.52 15.82 -3.39
CA HIS A 72 -0.56 14.57 -4.16
C HIS A 72 0.26 14.69 -5.44
N SER A 73 1.36 15.45 -5.39
CA SER A 73 2.29 15.65 -6.51
C SER A 73 3.31 14.52 -6.58
N HIS A 74 3.84 14.29 -7.77
CA HIS A 74 4.83 13.23 -8.01
C HIS A 74 6.08 13.31 -7.09
N PRO A 75 6.66 14.49 -6.81
CA PRO A 75 7.75 14.62 -5.83
C PRO A 75 7.31 14.34 -4.40
N ALA A 76 6.09 14.73 -4.01
CA ALA A 76 5.57 14.52 -2.66
C ALA A 76 5.36 13.02 -2.34
N LEU A 77 4.80 12.28 -3.30
CA LEU A 77 4.66 10.82 -3.18
C LEU A 77 6.03 10.13 -3.16
N SER A 78 6.95 10.54 -4.05
CA SER A 78 8.32 10.01 -4.07
C SER A 78 9.06 10.25 -2.75
N CYS A 79 8.85 11.39 -2.10
CA CYS A 79 9.42 11.69 -0.78
C CYS A 79 8.90 10.73 0.30
N LYS A 80 7.58 10.43 0.30
CA LYS A 80 6.97 9.49 1.24
C LYS A 80 7.52 8.07 1.02
N MET A 81 7.59 7.62 -0.23
CA MET A 81 8.19 6.33 -0.59
C MET A 81 9.67 6.23 -0.16
N ALA A 82 10.44 7.32 -0.28
CA ALA A 82 11.82 7.36 0.20
C ALA A 82 11.90 7.18 1.73
N ALA A 83 11.05 7.88 2.48
CA ALA A 83 10.98 7.77 3.93
C ALA A 83 10.59 6.35 4.39
N GLU A 84 9.64 5.72 3.70
CA GLU A 84 9.25 4.32 3.93
C GLU A 84 10.42 3.35 3.71
N PHE A 85 11.13 3.54 2.60
CA PHE A 85 12.27 2.72 2.23
C PHE A 85 13.43 2.84 3.23
N ASP A 86 13.74 4.07 3.66
CA ASP A 86 14.79 4.33 4.64
C ASP A 86 14.43 3.76 6.02
N ALA A 87 13.18 3.89 6.44
CA ALA A 87 12.70 3.27 7.67
C ALA A 87 12.80 1.75 7.62
N PHE A 88 12.48 1.12 6.49
CA PHE A 88 12.70 -0.31 6.30
C PHE A 88 14.18 -0.68 6.43
N LEU A 89 15.09 0.05 5.78
CA LEU A 89 16.52 -0.21 5.91
C LEU A 89 17.00 -0.10 7.36
N ALA A 90 16.55 0.92 8.09
CA ALA A 90 16.89 1.14 9.50
C ALA A 90 16.32 0.07 10.44
N SER A 91 15.13 -0.46 10.14
CA SER A 91 14.41 -1.40 11.00
C SER A 91 15.09 -2.77 11.20
N GLY A 92 16.01 -3.16 10.30
CA GLY A 92 16.66 -4.47 10.34
C GLY A 92 15.79 -5.65 9.88
N PHE A 93 14.51 -5.44 9.53
CA PHE A 93 13.63 -6.52 9.09
C PHE A 93 14.06 -7.14 7.77
N ARG A 94 13.67 -8.41 7.56
CA ARG A 94 14.07 -9.19 6.37
C ARG A 94 13.23 -8.88 5.14
N TRP A 95 11.98 -8.51 5.33
CA TRP A 95 11.00 -8.25 4.28
C TRP A 95 10.19 -7.01 4.62
N VAL A 96 9.81 -6.29 3.57
CA VAL A 96 8.86 -5.19 3.64
C VAL A 96 7.73 -5.45 2.66
N LEU A 97 6.49 -5.21 3.08
CA LEU A 97 5.35 -4.97 2.20
C LEU A 97 5.14 -3.46 2.13
N LEU A 98 5.32 -2.90 0.95
CA LEU A 98 5.03 -1.50 0.64
C LEU A 98 3.72 -1.43 -0.15
N GLY A 99 2.92 -0.39 0.05
CA GLY A 99 1.72 -0.18 -0.75
C GLY A 99 1.13 1.20 -0.49
N LEU A 100 0.83 1.94 -1.56
CA LEU A 100 0.21 3.26 -1.47
C LEU A 100 -1.29 3.07 -1.28
N TRP A 101 -1.81 3.53 -0.15
CA TRP A 101 -3.24 3.55 0.08
C TRP A 101 -3.80 4.98 0.01
N GLY A 102 -3.23 5.84 -0.82
CA GLY A 102 -3.85 7.12 -1.22
C GLY A 102 -4.61 6.94 -2.54
N ARG A 103 -5.64 7.77 -2.81
CA ARG A 103 -6.36 7.78 -4.10
C ARG A 103 -5.38 8.00 -5.27
N GLY A 104 -4.94 6.92 -5.89
CA GLY A 104 -4.07 6.95 -7.05
C GLY A 104 -4.43 5.80 -7.98
N VAL A 105 -4.79 6.13 -9.21
CA VAL A 105 -5.08 5.17 -10.25
C VAL A 105 -3.75 4.54 -10.70
N ALA A 106 -3.47 3.29 -10.31
CA ALA A 106 -2.47 2.43 -10.94
C ALA A 106 -3.04 1.02 -11.22
N SER A 107 -3.20 0.69 -12.51
CA SER A 107 -3.83 -0.53 -13.01
C SER A 107 -2.97 -1.77 -12.77
N MET A 108 -3.67 -2.92 -12.66
CA MET A 108 -3.27 -4.30 -12.92
C MET A 108 -1.91 -4.81 -12.40
N SER A 109 -2.00 -5.82 -11.53
CA SER A 109 -1.01 -6.85 -11.24
C SER A 109 -0.05 -7.08 -12.42
N LEU A 110 1.18 -6.56 -12.31
CA LEU A 110 2.18 -6.45 -13.37
C LEU A 110 1.62 -5.84 -14.66
N SER A 111 1.67 -4.51 -14.77
CA SER A 111 1.31 -3.84 -16.02
C SER A 111 2.41 -4.06 -17.08
N PRO A 112 2.03 -4.36 -18.35
CA PRO A 112 2.99 -4.51 -19.43
C PRO A 112 3.64 -3.16 -19.73
N THR A 113 4.85 -3.03 -19.22
CA THR A 113 5.94 -2.24 -19.78
C THR A 113 5.72 -0.75 -20.00
N HIS A 114 6.22 0.05 -19.06
CA HIS A 114 6.41 1.48 -19.27
C HIS A 114 7.68 1.76 -20.09
N LEU A 115 7.58 2.71 -21.02
CA LEU A 115 8.71 3.27 -21.75
C LEU A 115 9.22 4.51 -21.00
N ALA A 116 10.42 4.43 -20.44
CA ALA A 116 11.10 5.58 -19.85
C ALA A 116 12.26 6.06 -20.74
N PRO A 117 12.43 7.37 -20.93
CA PRO A 117 13.62 7.90 -21.60
C PRO A 117 14.84 7.84 -20.67
N LEU A 118 15.95 7.27 -21.14
CA LEU A 118 17.23 7.28 -20.42
C LEU A 118 18.03 8.56 -20.74
N PRO A 119 18.71 9.21 -19.77
CA PRO A 119 19.66 10.29 -20.04
C PRO A 119 20.92 9.73 -20.72
N SER A 120 20.87 9.53 -22.03
CA SER A 120 22.04 9.22 -22.86
C SER A 120 21.92 9.95 -24.21
N PRO A 121 23.02 10.28 -24.90
CA PRO A 121 23.01 11.14 -26.10
C PRO A 121 22.14 10.60 -27.25
N SER A 122 21.85 9.30 -27.25
CA SER A 122 20.74 8.69 -27.99
C SER A 122 19.61 8.41 -26.99
N GLN A 123 18.48 9.11 -27.03
CA GLN A 123 17.34 8.87 -26.12
C GLN A 123 16.80 7.44 -26.32
N ARG A 124 17.39 6.46 -25.63
CA ARG A 124 16.97 5.06 -25.66
C ARG A 124 15.77 4.91 -24.73
N LEU A 125 14.67 4.42 -25.29
CA LEU A 125 13.52 3.99 -24.53
C LEU A 125 13.87 2.65 -23.86
N VAL A 126 13.63 2.55 -22.56
CA VAL A 126 13.75 1.30 -21.81
C VAL A 126 12.37 0.76 -21.46
N GLN A 127 12.24 -0.56 -21.53
CA GLN A 127 11.00 -1.28 -21.32
C GLN A 127 11.17 -2.18 -20.09
N PHE A 128 10.31 -2.03 -19.07
CA PHE A 128 10.44 -2.78 -17.82
C PHE A 128 9.11 -3.02 -17.10
N TRP A 129 9.07 -4.07 -16.29
CA TRP A 129 7.93 -4.40 -15.44
C TRP A 129 8.00 -3.63 -14.12
N PHE A 130 6.84 -3.35 -13.53
CA PHE A 130 6.72 -2.77 -12.20
C PHE A 130 5.54 -3.40 -11.45
N ALA A 131 5.59 -3.38 -10.12
CA ALA A 131 4.50 -3.83 -9.28
C ALA A 131 3.65 -2.64 -8.87
N THR A 132 2.33 -2.75 -9.04
CA THR A 132 1.37 -1.68 -8.80
C THR A 132 1.33 -1.26 -7.33
N GLY A 133 1.57 0.02 -7.04
CA GLY A 133 1.63 0.52 -5.66
C GLY A 133 0.33 0.28 -4.87
N GLY A 134 -0.83 0.39 -5.52
CA GLY A 134 -2.15 0.20 -4.91
C GLY A 134 -2.54 -1.25 -4.60
N ALA A 135 -1.88 -2.25 -5.21
CA ALA A 135 -2.02 -3.65 -4.82
C ALA A 135 -1.06 -4.01 -3.67
N GLY A 136 0.01 -3.23 -3.51
CA GLY A 136 1.12 -3.54 -2.62
C GLY A 136 2.13 -4.51 -3.24
N PHE A 137 3.37 -4.44 -2.78
CA PHE A 137 4.48 -5.25 -3.28
C PHE A 137 5.52 -5.52 -2.19
N CYS A 138 6.19 -6.67 -2.28
CA CYS A 138 7.18 -7.09 -1.30
C CYS A 138 8.61 -6.95 -1.82
N ILE A 139 9.51 -6.46 -0.95
CA ILE A 139 10.95 -6.42 -1.20
C ILE A 139 11.68 -7.07 -0.01
N ASN A 140 12.68 -7.91 -0.27
CA ASN A 140 13.56 -8.37 0.81
C ASN A 140 14.72 -7.41 1.06
N ARG A 141 15.27 -7.47 2.27
CA ARG A 141 16.38 -6.62 2.71
C ARG A 141 17.59 -6.70 1.78
N LYS A 142 17.92 -7.87 1.26
CA LYS A 142 19.07 -8.05 0.35
C LYS A 142 18.88 -7.24 -0.95
N LEU A 143 17.67 -7.22 -1.50
CA LEU A 143 17.34 -6.40 -2.67
C LEU A 143 17.30 -4.92 -2.31
N ALA A 144 16.66 -4.54 -1.20
CA ALA A 144 16.61 -3.14 -0.76
C ALA A 144 18.00 -2.55 -0.52
N LEU A 145 18.93 -3.28 0.12
CA LEU A 145 20.30 -2.82 0.28
C LEU A 145 21.00 -2.55 -1.06
N ARG A 146 20.70 -3.33 -2.11
CA ARG A 146 21.22 -3.08 -3.47
C ARG A 146 20.53 -1.89 -4.15
N MET A 147 19.27 -1.61 -3.82
CA MET A 147 18.53 -0.47 -4.35
C MET A 147 18.94 0.87 -3.73
N ALA A 148 19.56 0.85 -2.54
CA ALA A 148 19.89 2.05 -1.76
C ALA A 148 20.58 3.19 -2.54
N PRO A 149 21.52 2.95 -3.48
CA PRO A 149 22.14 4.03 -4.27
C PRO A 149 21.17 4.84 -5.15
N TRP A 150 19.96 4.32 -5.39
CA TRP A 150 18.92 4.99 -6.17
C TRP A 150 17.63 5.24 -5.37
N ALA A 151 17.50 4.67 -4.17
CA ALA A 151 16.25 4.64 -3.42
C ALA A 151 16.33 5.21 -2.00
N SER A 152 17.53 5.36 -1.44
CA SER A 152 17.70 5.86 -0.07
C SER A 152 17.94 7.37 -0.05
N GLY A 153 17.43 8.06 0.96
CA GLY A 153 17.53 9.51 1.09
C GLY A 153 16.87 10.25 -0.08
N SER A 154 17.52 11.31 -0.59
CA SER A 154 16.99 12.09 -1.72
C SER A 154 17.01 11.34 -3.05
N HIS A 155 17.77 10.25 -3.16
CA HIS A 155 18.02 9.57 -4.43
C HIS A 155 16.75 8.97 -5.06
N PHE A 156 15.75 8.59 -4.26
CA PHE A 156 14.48 8.10 -4.81
C PHE A 156 13.75 9.20 -5.58
N VAL A 157 13.70 10.41 -5.01
CA VAL A 157 13.10 11.59 -5.65
C VAL A 157 13.89 11.98 -6.90
N ASP A 158 15.21 11.96 -6.84
CA ASP A 158 16.07 12.24 -7.99
C ASP A 158 15.85 11.22 -9.12
N THR A 159 15.76 9.93 -8.76
CA THR A 159 15.56 8.83 -9.72
C THR A 159 14.17 8.89 -10.35
N SER A 160 13.13 9.15 -9.56
CA SER A 160 11.76 9.27 -10.08
C SER A 160 11.62 10.50 -10.99
N ALA A 161 12.22 11.63 -10.62
CA ALA A 161 12.25 12.84 -11.44
C ALA A 161 13.01 12.63 -12.76
N LEU A 162 14.08 11.85 -12.74
CA LEU A 162 14.87 11.53 -13.93
C LEU A 162 14.05 10.75 -14.97
N ILE A 163 13.34 9.71 -14.53
CA ILE A 163 12.55 8.86 -15.42
C ILE A 163 11.16 9.42 -15.70
N ARG A 164 10.70 10.40 -14.90
CA ARG A 164 9.37 11.03 -14.97
C ARG A 164 8.22 10.03 -14.88
N LEU A 165 8.38 9.03 -14.02
CA LEU A 165 7.38 7.99 -13.78
C LEU A 165 7.03 7.91 -12.29
N PRO A 166 5.81 7.47 -11.92
CA PRO A 166 5.39 7.29 -10.53
C PRO A 166 6.37 6.49 -9.66
N ASP A 167 6.18 6.56 -8.36
CA ASP A 167 7.00 5.88 -7.35
C ASP A 167 7.01 4.36 -7.51
N ASP A 168 5.87 3.73 -7.78
CA ASP A 168 5.79 2.29 -8.05
C ASP A 168 6.58 1.87 -9.31
N CYS A 169 6.52 2.68 -10.36
CA CYS A 169 7.33 2.55 -11.57
C CYS A 169 8.81 2.77 -11.29
N THR A 170 9.15 3.70 -10.40
CA THR A 170 10.54 3.98 -9.99
C THR A 170 11.16 2.79 -9.29
N VAL A 171 10.41 2.13 -8.40
CA VAL A 171 10.83 0.85 -7.78
C VAL A 171 11.09 -0.20 -8.86
N GLY A 172 10.15 -0.40 -9.79
CA GLY A 172 10.31 -1.36 -10.90
C GLY A 172 11.53 -1.06 -11.77
N TYR A 173 11.75 0.21 -12.11
CA TYR A 173 12.90 0.66 -12.89
C TYR A 173 14.22 0.37 -12.19
N ILE A 174 14.34 0.63 -10.88
CA ILE A 174 15.57 0.33 -10.13
C ILE A 174 15.82 -1.19 -10.15
N VAL A 175 14.79 -2.01 -9.90
CA VAL A 175 14.92 -3.46 -9.85
C VAL A 175 15.30 -4.05 -11.21
N GLU A 176 14.53 -3.76 -12.27
CA GLU A 176 14.72 -4.37 -13.60
C GLU A 176 15.89 -3.71 -14.35
N CYS A 177 15.93 -2.37 -14.42
CA CYS A 177 16.87 -1.65 -15.29
C CYS A 177 18.22 -1.34 -14.63
N LYS A 178 18.26 -1.06 -13.32
CA LYS A 178 19.54 -0.76 -12.63
C LYS A 178 20.21 -2.00 -12.06
N LEU A 179 19.42 -2.94 -11.54
CA LEU A 179 19.95 -4.11 -10.83
C LEU A 179 19.91 -5.42 -11.63
N GLY A 180 19.27 -5.43 -12.81
CA GLY A 180 19.09 -6.63 -13.63
C GLY A 180 18.24 -7.70 -12.94
N GLY A 181 17.36 -7.29 -12.03
CA GLY A 181 16.43 -8.16 -11.33
C GLY A 181 15.23 -8.52 -12.21
N ARG A 182 14.34 -9.34 -11.66
CA ARG A 182 13.04 -9.65 -12.27
C ARG A 182 11.95 -9.65 -11.22
N LEU A 183 10.86 -8.93 -11.46
CA LEU A 183 9.68 -8.98 -10.62
C LEU A 183 8.95 -10.32 -10.79
N ARG A 184 8.45 -10.87 -9.69
CA ARG A 184 7.70 -12.14 -9.69
C ARG A 184 6.20 -11.84 -9.52
N PRO A 185 5.34 -12.26 -10.46
CA PRO A 185 3.89 -12.14 -10.30
C PRO A 185 3.42 -12.92 -9.07
N SER A 186 2.38 -12.42 -8.43
CA SER A 186 1.61 -13.17 -7.45
C SER A 186 0.13 -12.86 -7.60
N PRO A 187 -0.76 -13.86 -7.71
CA PRO A 187 -2.20 -13.66 -7.81
C PRO A 187 -2.84 -13.28 -6.46
N LEU A 188 -2.03 -13.11 -5.41
CA LEU A 188 -2.50 -12.84 -4.04
C LEU A 188 -2.57 -11.34 -3.68
N PHE A 189 -2.17 -10.47 -4.61
CA PHE A 189 -2.15 -9.02 -4.42
C PHE A 189 -3.17 -8.37 -5.32
N HIS A 190 -4.08 -7.56 -4.75
CA HIS A 190 -5.21 -7.01 -5.48
C HIS A 190 -5.35 -5.50 -5.29
N SER A 191 -5.37 -4.77 -6.40
CA SER A 191 -5.72 -3.35 -6.44
C SER A 191 -7.22 -3.14 -6.67
N HIS A 192 -7.76 -1.99 -6.27
CA HIS A 192 -9.14 -1.59 -6.59
C HIS A 192 -9.33 -1.26 -8.09
N LEU A 193 -8.30 -1.44 -8.92
CA LEU A 193 -8.35 -1.29 -10.36
C LEU A 193 -8.46 -2.63 -11.10
N GLU A 194 -8.75 -3.69 -10.34
CA GLU A 194 -9.09 -5.03 -10.82
C GLU A 194 -10.53 -5.34 -10.45
N THR A 195 -11.20 -6.30 -11.09
CA THR A 195 -12.59 -6.63 -10.75
C THR A 195 -12.68 -7.45 -9.44
N LEU A 196 -12.62 -6.77 -8.29
CA LEU A 196 -12.59 -7.40 -6.95
C LEU A 196 -13.82 -8.26 -6.64
N GLN A 197 -14.94 -8.01 -7.33
CA GLN A 197 -16.17 -8.80 -7.23
C GLN A 197 -16.02 -10.24 -7.74
N LEU A 198 -14.95 -10.55 -8.48
CA LEU A 198 -14.64 -11.91 -8.93
C LEU A 198 -14.05 -12.79 -7.83
N LEU A 199 -13.54 -12.19 -6.74
CA LEU A 199 -13.00 -12.93 -5.61
C LEU A 199 -14.14 -13.54 -4.79
N GLY A 200 -14.19 -14.87 -4.75
CA GLY A 200 -15.15 -15.61 -3.93
C GLY A 200 -14.78 -15.61 -2.45
N ALA A 201 -15.77 -15.78 -1.56
CA ALA A 201 -15.55 -15.73 -0.10
C ALA A 201 -14.46 -16.69 0.40
N ALA A 202 -14.39 -17.90 -0.17
CA ALA A 202 -13.35 -18.88 0.18
C ALA A 202 -11.93 -18.42 -0.22
N GLN A 203 -11.80 -17.68 -1.33
CA GLN A 203 -10.52 -17.18 -1.82
C GLN A 203 -10.02 -16.01 -0.99
N LEU A 204 -10.92 -15.21 -0.38
CA LEU A 204 -10.56 -14.03 0.39
C LEU A 204 -9.63 -14.35 1.57
N LEU A 205 -9.73 -15.56 2.14
CA LEU A 205 -8.90 -16.03 3.24
C LEU A 205 -7.43 -16.26 2.84
N GLU A 206 -7.16 -16.43 1.55
CA GLU A 206 -5.83 -16.74 1.01
C GLU A 206 -5.11 -15.50 0.47
N GLN A 207 -5.81 -14.37 0.32
CA GLN A 207 -5.24 -13.16 -0.29
C GLN A 207 -4.29 -12.46 0.68
N VAL A 208 -3.19 -11.91 0.15
CA VAL A 208 -2.22 -11.13 0.93
C VAL A 208 -2.69 -9.69 1.06
N THR A 209 -3.18 -9.11 -0.03
CA THR A 209 -3.76 -7.75 -0.03
C THR A 209 -5.08 -7.73 -0.78
N LEU A 210 -5.97 -6.88 -0.30
CA LEU A 210 -7.24 -6.52 -0.93
C LEU A 210 -7.33 -5.00 -0.92
N SER A 211 -8.18 -4.42 -1.74
CA SER A 211 -8.32 -2.95 -1.80
C SER A 211 -9.79 -2.57 -1.88
N TYR A 212 -10.08 -1.27 -1.82
CA TYR A 212 -11.38 -0.71 -2.14
C TYR A 212 -11.18 0.68 -2.76
N GLY A 213 -12.05 1.08 -3.68
CA GLY A 213 -11.91 2.37 -4.33
C GLY A 213 -12.87 2.54 -5.49
N VAL A 214 -12.86 3.71 -6.12
CA VAL A 214 -13.67 3.95 -7.31
C VAL A 214 -12.88 3.53 -8.54
N PHE A 215 -13.45 2.64 -9.34
CA PHE A 215 -12.93 2.22 -10.63
C PHE A 215 -14.02 2.32 -11.69
N GLU A 216 -13.71 2.96 -12.82
CA GLU A 216 -14.67 3.21 -13.91
C GLU A 216 -16.00 3.86 -13.44
N GLY A 217 -15.90 4.78 -12.47
CA GLY A 217 -17.06 5.49 -11.92
C GLY A 217 -17.93 4.68 -10.95
N LYS A 218 -17.56 3.43 -10.63
CA LYS A 218 -18.25 2.58 -9.68
C LYS A 218 -17.38 2.27 -8.47
N LEU A 219 -18.00 2.17 -7.29
CA LEU A 219 -17.31 1.67 -6.11
C LEU A 219 -16.98 0.19 -6.33
N ASN A 220 -15.70 -0.13 -6.29
CA ASN A 220 -15.16 -1.46 -6.45
C ASN A 220 -14.64 -1.97 -5.11
N VAL A 221 -15.24 -3.06 -4.66
CA VAL A 221 -15.02 -3.71 -3.36
C VAL A 221 -15.05 -5.22 -3.55
N ILE A 222 -14.64 -5.96 -2.53
CA ILE A 222 -14.81 -7.42 -2.49
C ILE A 222 -16.28 -7.82 -2.30
N LYS A 223 -16.65 -9.02 -2.75
CA LYS A 223 -18.01 -9.55 -2.57
C LYS A 223 -18.15 -10.28 -1.24
N LEU A 224 -18.64 -9.57 -0.22
CA LEU A 224 -18.96 -10.13 1.09
C LEU A 224 -20.39 -9.75 1.52
N PRO A 225 -21.23 -10.73 1.90
CA PRO A 225 -22.63 -10.48 2.25
C PRO A 225 -22.81 -9.77 3.61
N GLY A 226 -21.84 -9.86 4.51
CA GLY A 226 -21.91 -9.28 5.86
C GLY A 226 -20.68 -9.66 6.68
N PRO A 227 -20.69 -9.45 8.01
CA PRO A 227 -21.87 -9.18 8.85
C PRO A 227 -22.43 -7.74 8.81
N PHE A 228 -21.76 -6.77 8.18
CA PHE A 228 -22.24 -5.38 8.15
C PHE A 228 -22.94 -5.00 6.83
N SER A 229 -23.92 -4.10 6.88
CA SER A 229 -24.57 -3.58 5.67
C SER A 229 -23.61 -2.70 4.85
N PRO A 230 -23.76 -2.57 3.51
CA PRO A 230 -22.93 -1.69 2.67
C PRO A 230 -22.84 -0.24 3.17
N GLU A 231 -23.87 0.25 3.83
CA GLU A 231 -23.93 1.59 4.42
C GLU A 231 -23.02 1.71 5.65
N GLU A 232 -22.96 0.67 6.49
CA GLU A 232 -22.13 0.62 7.70
C GLU A 232 -20.64 0.33 7.40
N ASP A 233 -20.37 -0.45 6.36
CA ASP A 233 -19.02 -0.90 6.00
C ASP A 233 -18.77 -0.78 4.49
N PRO A 234 -18.72 0.43 3.92
CA PRO A 234 -18.64 0.62 2.47
C PRO A 234 -17.38 0.05 1.83
N SER A 235 -16.29 -0.15 2.57
CA SER A 235 -15.06 -0.81 2.08
C SER A 235 -15.14 -2.34 2.13
N ARG A 236 -16.08 -2.91 2.90
CA ARG A 236 -16.18 -4.33 3.26
C ARG A 236 -15.06 -4.82 4.20
N PHE A 237 -14.21 -3.94 4.72
CA PHE A 237 -13.05 -4.34 5.52
C PHE A 237 -13.43 -4.76 6.93
N ARG A 238 -14.48 -4.17 7.52
CA ARG A 238 -14.99 -4.65 8.82
C ARG A 238 -15.62 -6.03 8.69
N SER A 239 -16.34 -6.25 7.60
CA SER A 239 -16.94 -7.54 7.27
C SER A 239 -15.88 -8.61 7.04
N LEU A 240 -14.84 -8.29 6.26
CA LEU A 240 -13.68 -9.15 6.06
C LEU A 240 -12.95 -9.45 7.38
N HIS A 241 -12.74 -8.44 8.22
CA HIS A 241 -12.13 -8.64 9.52
C HIS A 241 -12.92 -9.63 10.36
N CYS A 242 -14.25 -9.51 10.42
CA CYS A 242 -15.08 -10.44 11.18
C CYS A 242 -15.13 -11.85 10.56
N LEU A 243 -14.96 -11.98 9.25
CA LEU A 243 -14.79 -13.29 8.61
C LEU A 243 -13.46 -13.95 9.04
N LEU A 244 -12.38 -13.17 9.15
CA LEU A 244 -11.06 -13.65 9.52
C LEU A 244 -10.87 -13.83 11.04
N TYR A 245 -11.55 -13.00 11.84
CA TYR A 245 -11.44 -12.88 13.30
C TYR A 245 -12.81 -12.85 13.96
N PRO A 246 -13.58 -13.95 13.87
CA PRO A 246 -14.96 -13.99 14.35
C PRO A 246 -15.08 -13.72 15.87
N ASP A 247 -14.03 -14.03 16.64
CA ASP A 247 -14.00 -13.83 18.10
C ASP A 247 -13.76 -12.36 18.50
N THR A 248 -13.59 -11.45 17.54
CA THR A 248 -13.37 -10.02 17.85
C THR A 248 -14.62 -9.44 18.52
N PRO A 249 -14.53 -8.81 19.70
CA PRO A 249 -15.71 -8.45 20.50
C PRO A 249 -16.72 -7.51 19.83
N TRP A 250 -16.29 -6.69 18.87
CA TRP A 250 -17.17 -5.77 18.15
C TRP A 250 -17.79 -6.38 16.89
N CYS A 251 -17.42 -7.61 16.53
CA CYS A 251 -18.04 -8.32 15.42
C CYS A 251 -19.48 -8.72 15.79
N PRO A 252 -20.47 -8.45 14.91
CA PRO A 252 -21.83 -8.89 15.13
C PRO A 252 -21.84 -10.42 15.19
N GLN A 253 -22.45 -10.98 16.23
CA GLN A 253 -22.70 -12.41 16.24
C GLN A 253 -23.68 -12.72 15.12
N LEU A 254 -23.31 -13.66 14.25
CA LEU A 254 -24.22 -14.21 13.25
C LEU A 254 -25.44 -14.76 14.00
N VAL A 255 -26.55 -14.04 13.97
CA VAL A 255 -27.83 -14.60 14.39
C VAL A 255 -28.14 -15.67 13.36
N VAL A 256 -27.86 -16.94 13.71
CA VAL A 256 -28.33 -18.07 12.93
C VAL A 256 -29.85 -18.03 13.00
N GLN A 257 -30.49 -17.54 11.94
CA GLN A 257 -31.91 -17.71 11.69
C GLN A 257 -32.14 -19.05 11.00
#